data_AF-A0A4V2Z250-F1
#
_entry.id   AF-A0A4V2Z250-F1
#
_cell.length_a   1.000
_cell.length_b   1.000
_cell.length_c   1.000
_cell.angle_alpha   90.00
_cell.angle_beta   90.00
_cell.angle_gamma   90.00
#
_symmetry.space_group_name_H-M   'P 1'
#
loop_
_entity.id
_entity.type
_entity.pdbx_description
1 polymer ?
#
loop_
_entity_poly.entity_id
_entity_poly.type
_entity_poly.pdbx_seq_one_letter_code
_entity_poly.pdbx_strand_id
1 'polypeptide(L)'
;MSQPAHLPRRFALHRRYDLSGISGTGLVAYGTQYPSGRVTLAWCCSDVQSVAVYDGIDDIERIHGHGGLTEIRWIDPPAPDGSTRTAAVTLLPHRSRCATAQQTA
;
A
#
# COMPACT_ATOMS: atom_id res chain seq x y z
N MET A 1 -2.95 -21.03 -18.90
CA MET A 1 -3.00 -21.41 -17.47
C MET A 1 -3.08 -20.12 -16.67
N SER A 2 -4.15 -19.87 -15.92
CA SER A 2 -4.26 -18.69 -15.06
C SER A 2 -3.39 -18.92 -13.82
N GLN A 3 -2.28 -18.19 -13.73
CA GLN A 3 -1.50 -18.13 -12.49
C GLN A 3 -2.37 -17.46 -11.41
N PRO A 4 -2.36 -17.96 -10.17
CA PRO A 4 -3.10 -17.32 -9.11
C PRO A 4 -2.47 -15.95 -8.81
N ALA A 5 -3.31 -14.91 -8.76
CA ALA A 5 -2.84 -13.57 -8.45
C ALA A 5 -2.57 -13.45 -6.94
N HIS A 6 -1.35 -13.07 -6.57
CA HIS A 6 -1.09 -12.65 -5.19
C HIS A 6 -1.97 -11.45 -4.85
N LEU A 7 -2.51 -11.41 -3.64
CA LEU A 7 -3.23 -10.21 -3.20
C LEU A 7 -2.26 -9.11 -2.79
N PRO A 8 -2.66 -7.84 -2.93
CA PRO A 8 -1.96 -6.75 -2.28
C PRO A 8 -1.91 -6.96 -0.76
N ARG A 9 -0.77 -6.63 -0.14
CA ARG A 9 -0.54 -6.73 1.31
C ARG A 9 -0.71 -5.37 1.97
N ARG A 10 -1.44 -5.32 3.07
CA ARG A 10 -1.70 -4.07 3.80
C ARG A 10 -0.72 -3.90 4.96
N PHE A 11 -0.31 -2.66 5.19
CA PHE A 11 0.49 -2.28 6.33
C PHE A 11 0.02 -0.94 6.91
N ALA A 12 0.53 -0.62 8.09
CA ALA A 12 0.38 0.65 8.77
C ALA A 12 1.76 1.22 9.10
N LEU A 13 1.89 2.55 9.10
CA LEU A 13 3.05 3.23 9.67
C LEU A 13 2.78 3.58 11.12
N HIS A 14 3.63 3.09 12.01
CA HIS A 14 3.58 3.39 13.43
C HIS A 14 4.79 4.21 13.87
N ARG A 15 4.56 5.49 14.17
CA ARG A 15 5.57 6.45 14.61
C ARG A 15 5.77 6.35 16.12
N ARG A 16 6.96 5.94 16.56
CA ARG A 16 7.33 5.95 17.98
C ARG A 16 7.70 7.34 18.48
N TYR A 17 8.41 8.12 17.65
CA TYR A 17 8.82 9.48 17.98
C TYR A 17 8.63 10.41 16.79
N ASP A 18 8.06 11.58 17.04
CA ASP A 18 7.95 12.66 16.05
C ASP A 18 8.92 13.79 16.42
N LEU A 19 10.07 13.82 15.76
CA LEU A 19 11.07 14.88 15.94
C LEU A 19 10.66 16.19 15.27
N SER A 20 9.71 16.15 14.33
CA SER A 20 9.25 17.34 13.60
C SER A 20 8.13 18.08 14.32
N GLY A 21 7.35 17.38 15.14
CA GLY A 21 6.13 17.89 15.77
C GLY A 21 4.94 18.08 14.82
N ILE A 22 5.04 17.60 13.56
CA ILE A 22 4.04 17.83 12.52
C ILE A 22 2.98 16.72 12.48
N SER A 23 3.40 15.44 12.51
CA SER A 23 2.49 14.32 12.24
C SER A 23 2.11 13.52 13.49
N GLY A 24 2.68 13.83 14.65
CA GLY A 24 2.41 13.15 15.89
C GLY A 24 2.96 11.73 15.95
N THR A 25 2.63 11.02 17.02
CA THR A 25 3.05 9.65 17.30
C THR A 25 1.88 8.66 17.16
N GLY A 26 2.19 7.37 17.05
CA GLY A 26 1.20 6.31 16.88
C GLY A 26 0.94 6.00 15.41
N LEU A 27 -0.31 5.73 15.06
CA LEU A 27 -0.72 5.39 13.69
C LEU A 27 -0.77 6.65 12.81
N VAL A 28 0.12 6.74 11.83
CA VAL A 28 0.25 7.96 11.00
C VAL A 28 -0.18 7.77 9.55
N ALA A 29 -0.13 6.54 9.03
CA ALA A 29 -0.56 6.23 7.67
C ALA A 29 -0.95 4.75 7.51
N TYR A 30 -1.75 4.48 6.48
CA TYR A 30 -2.00 3.13 5.96
C TYR A 30 -1.35 2.96 4.60
N GLY A 31 -0.91 1.76 4.28
CA GLY A 31 -0.36 1.46 2.97
C GLY A 31 -0.72 0.09 2.44
N THR A 32 -0.55 -0.07 1.13
CA THR A 32 -0.77 -1.32 0.41
C THR A 32 0.39 -1.57 -0.53
N GLN A 33 1.04 -2.72 -0.41
CA GLN A 33 2.02 -3.21 -1.37
C GLN A 33 1.33 -4.14 -2.38
N TYR A 34 1.39 -3.78 -3.65
CA TYR A 34 0.82 -4.58 -4.73
C TYR A 34 1.79 -5.71 -5.14
N PRO A 35 1.29 -6.77 -5.80
CA PRO A 35 2.14 -7.84 -6.34
C PRO A 35 3.22 -7.36 -7.31
N SER A 36 3.03 -6.20 -7.95
CA SER A 36 4.03 -5.55 -8.79
C SER A 36 5.21 -4.96 -8.00
N GLY A 37 5.17 -4.98 -6.67
CA GLY A 37 6.14 -4.34 -5.78
C GLY A 37 5.79 -2.90 -5.40
N ARG A 38 5.02 -2.20 -6.25
CA ARG A 38 4.59 -0.82 -6.01
C ARG A 38 3.78 -0.68 -4.74
N VAL A 39 3.83 0.51 -4.15
CA VAL A 39 3.18 0.81 -2.87
C VAL A 39 2.31 2.06 -2.98
N THR A 40 1.12 2.01 -2.39
CA THR A 40 0.33 3.20 -2.05
C THR A 40 0.45 3.49 -0.56
N LEU A 41 0.50 4.77 -0.19
CA LEU A 41 0.50 5.24 1.19
C LEU A 41 -0.53 6.36 1.35
N ALA A 42 -1.43 6.22 2.30
CA ALA A 42 -2.46 7.20 2.64
C ALA A 42 -2.24 7.72 4.06
N TRP A 43 -2.01 9.03 4.19
CA TRP A 43 -1.81 9.69 5.49
C TRP A 43 -3.15 9.88 6.22
N CYS A 44 -3.19 9.56 7.52
CA CYS A 44 -4.41 9.62 8.32
C CYS A 44 -4.32 10.48 9.58
N CYS A 45 -3.16 11.09 9.87
CA CYS A 45 -2.94 11.84 11.11
C CYS A 45 -2.84 13.37 10.94
N SER A 46 -3.15 13.91 9.74
CA SER A 46 -3.11 15.34 9.43
C SER A 46 -4.44 15.84 8.85
N ASP A 47 -4.73 17.13 9.04
CA ASP A 47 -5.90 17.81 8.46
C ASP A 47 -5.89 17.79 6.93
N VAL A 48 -4.68 17.79 6.35
CA VAL A 48 -4.47 17.61 4.91
C VAL A 48 -4.12 16.16 4.66
N GLN A 49 -5.05 15.42 4.07
CA GLN A 49 -4.84 14.02 3.70
C GLN A 49 -4.29 13.93 2.27
N SER A 50 -3.31 13.06 2.07
CA SER A 50 -2.77 12.76 0.75
C SER A 50 -2.53 11.27 0.56
N VAL A 51 -2.58 10.85 -0.70
CA VAL A 51 -2.24 9.49 -1.12
C VAL A 51 -1.06 9.58 -2.10
N ALA A 52 0.01 8.86 -1.80
CA ALA A 52 1.22 8.81 -2.61
C ALA A 52 1.47 7.39 -3.14
N VAL A 53 2.15 7.31 -4.28
CA VAL A 53 2.58 6.06 -4.91
C VAL A 53 4.11 6.00 -4.91
N TYR A 54 4.64 4.84 -4.57
CA TYR A 54 6.08 4.56 -4.52
C TYR A 54 6.40 3.31 -5.34
N ASP A 55 7.65 3.19 -5.78
CA ASP A 55 8.08 2.05 -6.58
C ASP A 55 8.30 0.78 -5.72
N GLY A 56 8.59 0.94 -4.42
CA GLY A 56 8.73 -0.19 -3.50
C GLY A 56 8.48 0.13 -2.03
N ILE A 57 8.50 -0.91 -1.19
CA ILE A 57 8.38 -0.77 0.27
C ILE A 57 9.64 -0.13 0.89
N ASP A 58 10.81 -0.34 0.27
CA ASP A 58 12.08 0.24 0.71
C ASP A 58 12.07 1.78 0.60
N ASP A 59 11.33 2.34 -0.37
CA ASP A 59 11.12 3.79 -0.45
C ASP A 59 10.37 4.33 0.77
N ILE A 60 9.42 3.56 1.30
CA ILE A 60 8.65 3.93 2.50
C ILE A 60 9.58 3.99 3.70
N GLU A 61 10.41 2.96 3.90
CA GLU A 61 11.35 2.93 5.02
C GLU A 61 12.41 4.02 4.89
N ARG A 62 12.98 4.20 3.69
CA ARG A 62 14.01 5.20 3.43
C ARG A 62 13.52 6.63 3.66
N ILE A 63 12.30 6.95 3.22
CA ILE A 63 11.76 8.32 3.29
C ILE A 63 11.07 8.58 4.63
N HIS A 64 10.28 7.62 5.13
CA HIS A 64 9.38 7.82 6.28
C HIS A 64 9.81 7.08 7.55
N GLY A 65 10.81 6.20 7.46
CA GLY A 65 11.29 5.39 8.60
C GLY A 65 12.02 6.20 9.67
N HIS A 66 12.60 7.35 9.31
CA HIS A 66 13.30 8.28 10.22
C HIS A 66 14.28 7.55 11.16
N GLY A 67 15.20 6.74 10.63
CA GLY A 67 16.16 5.99 11.45
C GLY A 67 15.51 4.95 12.36
N GLY A 68 14.37 4.40 11.94
CA GLY A 68 13.58 3.43 12.69
C GLY A 68 12.63 4.06 13.70
N LEU A 69 12.45 5.38 13.72
CA LEU A 69 11.44 6.04 14.58
C LEU A 69 10.01 5.88 14.05
N THR A 70 9.85 5.54 12.77
CA THR A 70 8.58 5.03 12.20
C THR A 70 8.79 3.60 11.75
N GLU A 71 7.88 2.71 12.15
CA GLU A 71 7.91 1.29 11.81
C GLU A 71 6.82 0.96 10.79
N ILE A 72 7.13 0.05 9.87
CA ILE A 72 6.13 -0.61 9.01
C ILE A 72 5.56 -1.80 9.77
N ARG A 73 4.26 -1.77 10.03
CA ARG A 73 3.52 -2.87 10.67
C ARG A 73 2.60 -3.54 9.67
N TRP A 74 2.92 -4.77 9.28
CA TRP A 74 2.07 -5.57 8.40
C TRP A 74 0.77 -5.96 9.12
N ILE A 75 -0.38 -5.65 8.49
CA ILE A 75 -1.71 -5.93 9.04
C ILE A 75 -2.12 -7.36 8.69
N ASP A 76 -1.75 -7.81 7.49
CA ASP A 76 -2.07 -9.14 7.04
C ASP A 76 -1.07 -10.16 7.61
N PRO A 77 -1.52 -11.22 8.31
CA PRO A 77 -0.64 -12.31 8.68
C PRO A 77 0.03 -12.90 7.43
N PRO A 78 1.30 -13.33 7.55
CA PRO A 78 1.98 -14.06 6.48
C PRO A 78 1.14 -15.27 6.10
N ALA A 79 1.20 -15.71 4.84
CA ALA A 79 0.55 -16.97 4.48
C ALA A 79 1.16 -18.12 5.32
N PRO A 80 0.42 -19.22 5.51
CA PRO A 80 0.87 -20.34 6.35
C PRO A 80 2.23 -20.93 5.96
N ASP A 81 2.68 -20.70 4.72
CA ASP A 81 3.95 -21.15 4.14
C ASP A 81 5.01 -20.05 4.03
N GLY A 82 4.77 -18.86 4.61
CA GLY A 82 5.63 -17.70 4.49
C GLY A 82 5.45 -16.90 3.19
N SER A 83 4.55 -17.30 2.30
CA SER A 83 4.24 -16.56 1.07
C SER A 83 3.25 -15.41 1.31
N THR A 84 3.04 -14.57 0.29
CA THR A 84 1.95 -13.59 0.29
C THR A 84 0.62 -14.30 0.07
N ARG A 85 -0.38 -14.08 0.93
CA ARG A 85 -1.70 -14.72 0.81
C ARG A 85 -2.26 -14.57 -0.61
N THR A 86 -2.39 -15.70 -1.27
CA THR A 86 -3.13 -15.86 -2.51
C THR A 86 -4.60 -16.04 -2.15
N ALA A 87 -5.44 -15.05 -2.40
CA ALA A 87 -6.88 -15.32 -2.43
C ALA A 87 -7.26 -15.87 -3.79
N ALA A 88 -8.29 -16.72 -3.82
CA ALA A 88 -9.03 -17.03 -5.03
C ALA A 88 -9.84 -15.80 -5.47
N VAL A 89 -9.16 -14.72 -5.86
CA VAL A 89 -9.76 -13.66 -6.65
C VAL A 89 -9.68 -14.13 -8.09
N THR A 90 -10.82 -14.48 -8.66
CA THR A 90 -10.95 -14.65 -10.10
C THR A 90 -10.69 -13.28 -10.73
N LEU A 91 -9.48 -13.08 -11.25
CA LEU A 91 -9.20 -11.96 -12.15
C LEU A 91 -10.14 -12.10 -13.35
N LEU A 92 -11.11 -11.20 -13.45
CA LEU A 92 -11.93 -11.08 -14.65
C LEU A 92 -10.98 -10.83 -15.85
N PRO A 93 -11.22 -11.47 -17.00
CA PRO A 93 -10.32 -11.35 -18.15
C PRO A 93 -10.16 -9.88 -18.56
N HIS A 94 -8.91 -9.50 -18.83
CA HIS A 94 -8.39 -8.14 -19.09
C HIS A 94 -8.94 -7.46 -20.37
N ARG A 95 -10.24 -7.50 -20.65
CA ARG A 95 -10.83 -6.81 -21.81
C ARG A 95 -12.07 -6.01 -21.44
N SER A 96 -11.83 -4.90 -20.77
CA SER A 96 -12.59 -3.67 -20.98
C SER A 96 -11.61 -2.51 -20.77
N ARG A 97 -10.72 -2.32 -21.76
CA ARG A 97 -10.15 -0.98 -21.97
C ARG A 97 -11.35 -0.05 -22.13
N CYS A 98 -11.39 1.04 -21.38
CA CYS A 98 -12.40 2.09 -21.50
C CYS A 98 -12.73 2.29 -22.98
N ALA A 99 -13.93 1.88 -23.39
CA ALA A 99 -14.43 2.24 -24.70
C ALA A 99 -14.70 3.74 -24.63
N THR A 100 -13.92 4.52 -25.39
CA THR A 100 -14.23 5.91 -25.69
C THR A 100 -15.64 5.93 -26.27
N ALA A 101 -16.61 6.48 -25.53
CA ALA A 101 -17.91 6.79 -26.07
C ALA A 101 -17.73 7.92 -27.09
N GLN A 102 -17.66 7.59 -28.37
CA GLN A 102 -17.93 8.57 -29.41
C GLN A 102 -19.44 8.82 -29.39
N GLN A 103 -19.83 9.97 -28.81
CA GLN A 103 -21.15 10.54 -29.02
C GLN A 103 -21.23 11.00 -30.48
N THR A 104 -22.12 10.40 -31.26
CA THR A 104 -22.63 11.03 -32.48
C THR A 104 -23.82 11.89 -32.11
N ALA A 105 -23.81 13.13 -32.59
CA ALA A 105 -24.88 14.12 -32.46
C ALA A 105 -26.17 13.68 -33.18
#